data_AF-A0A077YYA5-F1
#
_entry.id   AF-A0A077YYA5-F1
#
_cell.length_a   1.000
_cell.length_b   1.000
_cell.length_c   1.000
_cell.angle_alpha   90.00
_cell.angle_beta   90.00
_cell.angle_gamma   90.00
#
_symmetry.space_group_name_H-M   'P 1'
#
loop_
_entity.id
_entity.type
_entity.pdbx_description
1 polymer ?
#
loop_
_entity_poly.entity_id
_entity_poly.type
_entity_poly.pdbx_seq_one_letter_code
_entity_poly.pdbx_strand_id
1 'polypeptide(L)'
;MAQMMGNHSGDIDTIKYPISLGMTYELCAGIMDQIMSPEETMVKEIREEVGYSVPLDRLERITSCRSGVGVTGSFSTYYYCEINESMKVSSGGGNPNELEFIETVHVPLEELRYFMFDESRPKPPSLIFGILWFLQYKLPKITSRKSH
;
A
#
# COMPACT_ATOMS: atom_id res chain seq x y z
N MET A 1 10.69 15.79 27.30
CA MET A 1 11.64 15.75 26.17
C MET A 1 12.54 14.55 26.39
N ALA A 2 12.16 13.37 25.87
CA ALA A 2 13.05 12.22 25.91
C ALA A 2 14.04 12.39 24.76
N GLN A 3 15.25 12.82 25.07
CA GLN A 3 16.32 12.90 24.09
C GLN A 3 16.84 11.48 23.88
N MET A 4 16.56 10.86 22.73
CA MET A 4 17.21 9.61 22.34
C MET A 4 18.68 9.91 22.04
N MET A 5 19.50 9.91 23.08
CA MET A 5 20.97 9.90 22.98
C MET A 5 21.45 8.45 22.94
N GLY A 6 21.08 7.73 21.90
CA GLY A 6 21.68 6.45 21.57
C GLY A 6 22.71 6.65 20.48
N ASN A 7 23.99 6.80 20.86
CA ASN A 7 25.10 6.79 19.91
C ASN A 7 25.32 5.34 19.46
N HIS A 8 24.37 4.77 18.72
CA HIS A 8 24.39 3.37 18.31
C HIS A 8 25.10 3.24 16.96
N SER A 9 26.44 3.29 17.00
CA SER A 9 27.29 2.82 15.89
C SER A 9 27.59 1.32 16.00
N GLY A 10 26.63 0.53 16.47
CA GLY A 10 26.76 -0.93 16.58
C GLY A 10 25.91 -1.62 15.52
N ASP A 11 26.41 -2.74 14.99
CA ASP A 11 25.64 -3.60 14.10
C ASP A 11 24.31 -4.00 14.79
N ILE A 12 23.23 -4.02 14.02
CA ILE A 12 21.93 -4.49 14.50
C ILE A 12 22.01 -6.01 14.68
N ASP A 13 21.68 -6.50 15.87
CA ASP A 13 21.54 -7.93 16.13
C ASP A 13 20.29 -8.47 15.42
N THR A 14 20.45 -8.96 14.20
CA THR A 14 19.38 -9.51 13.37
C THR A 14 18.91 -10.90 13.81
N ILE A 15 19.60 -11.54 14.76
CA ILE A 15 19.11 -12.74 15.43
C ILE A 15 18.06 -12.35 16.48
N LYS A 16 18.35 -11.31 17.27
CA LYS A 16 17.42 -10.78 18.27
C LYS A 16 16.27 -9.98 17.65
N TYR A 17 16.54 -9.23 16.59
CA TYR A 17 15.57 -8.41 15.86
C TYR A 17 15.52 -8.84 14.39
N PRO A 18 14.87 -9.98 14.09
CA PRO A 18 14.76 -10.43 12.71
C PRO A 18 13.98 -9.42 11.87
N ILE A 19 14.37 -9.28 10.60
CA ILE A 19 13.78 -8.34 9.63
C ILE A 19 12.26 -8.51 9.52
N SER A 20 11.75 -9.72 9.71
CA SER A 20 10.32 -10.03 9.70
C SER A 20 9.50 -9.23 10.71
N LEU A 21 10.11 -8.72 11.80
CA LEU A 21 9.42 -7.85 12.75
C LEU A 21 9.04 -6.48 12.16
N GLY A 22 9.76 -6.04 11.12
CA GLY A 22 9.49 -4.78 10.42
C GLY A 22 8.61 -4.94 9.18
N MET A 23 8.22 -6.17 8.82
CA MET A 23 7.41 -6.43 7.62
C MET A 23 5.93 -6.22 7.92
N THR A 24 5.25 -5.48 7.04
CA THR A 24 3.81 -5.23 7.14
C THR A 24 3.17 -5.43 5.76
N TYR A 25 1.90 -5.83 5.75
CA TYR A 25 1.09 -5.73 4.54
C TYR A 25 0.55 -4.31 4.47
N GLU A 26 0.65 -3.67 3.30
CA GLU A 26 0.12 -2.33 3.09
C GLU A 26 -0.41 -2.15 1.66
N LEU A 27 -1.06 -1.01 1.43
CA LEU A 27 -1.44 -0.59 0.07
C LEU A 27 -0.19 0.02 -0.60
N CYS A 28 -0.08 -0.15 -1.93
CA CYS A 28 0.88 0.62 -2.74
C CYS A 28 0.72 2.12 -2.45
N ALA A 29 1.82 2.79 -2.11
CA ALA A 29 1.80 4.17 -1.62
C ALA A 29 3.18 4.82 -1.67
N GLY A 30 3.29 5.96 -2.35
CA GLY A 30 4.49 6.81 -2.30
C GLY A 30 4.20 8.23 -1.83
N ILE A 31 5.26 8.92 -1.42
CA ILE A 31 5.20 10.33 -1.04
C ILE A 31 5.17 11.22 -2.28
N MET A 32 4.53 12.39 -2.18
CA MET A 32 4.56 13.40 -3.24
C MET A 32 5.84 14.25 -3.10
N ASP A 33 6.96 13.75 -3.59
CA ASP A 33 8.29 14.38 -3.51
C ASP A 33 8.77 15.00 -4.84
N GLN A 34 7.99 14.82 -5.91
CA GLN A 34 8.24 15.37 -7.25
C GLN A 34 7.16 16.38 -7.66
N ILE A 35 7.47 17.23 -8.65
CA ILE A 35 6.52 18.21 -9.20
C ILE A 35 5.57 17.50 -10.17
N MET A 36 4.59 16.78 -9.62
CA MET A 36 3.60 15.99 -10.34
C MET A 36 2.23 16.11 -9.65
N SER A 37 1.15 15.86 -10.39
CA SER A 37 -0.19 15.73 -9.78
C SER A 37 -0.28 14.47 -8.90
N PRO A 38 -1.19 14.45 -7.90
CA PRO A 38 -1.43 13.25 -7.09
C PRO A 38 -1.71 11.99 -7.93
N GLU A 39 -2.43 12.13 -9.04
CA GLU A 39 -2.75 11.03 -9.96
C GLU A 39 -1.51 10.52 -10.69
N GLU A 40 -0.67 11.42 -11.21
CA GLU A 40 0.58 11.04 -11.87
C GLU A 40 1.56 10.38 -10.90
N THR A 41 1.68 10.90 -9.67
CA THR A 41 2.45 10.25 -8.60
C THR A 41 1.91 8.84 -8.37
N MET A 42 0.60 8.67 -8.17
CA MET A 42 0.04 7.33 -7.92
C MET A 42 0.30 6.35 -9.07
N VAL A 43 0.21 6.77 -10.33
CA VAL A 43 0.56 5.90 -11.49
C VAL A 43 2.06 5.52 -11.48
N LYS A 44 2.95 6.45 -11.12
CA LYS A 44 4.38 6.18 -10.96
C LYS A 44 4.59 5.11 -9.89
N GLU A 45 4.02 5.29 -8.70
CA GLU A 45 4.20 4.34 -7.59
C GLU A 45 3.63 2.96 -7.89
N ILE A 46 2.46 2.87 -8.56
CA ILE A 46 1.92 1.57 -9.01
C ILE A 46 2.89 0.86 -9.95
N ARG A 47 3.59 1.60 -10.80
CA ARG A 47 4.58 1.04 -11.71
C ARG A 47 5.84 0.58 -10.98
N GLU A 48 6.34 1.38 -10.04
CA GLU A 48 7.58 1.10 -9.31
C GLU A 48 7.38 -0.03 -8.28
N GLU A 49 6.36 0.06 -7.44
CA GLU A 49 6.15 -0.85 -6.32
C GLU A 49 5.50 -2.18 -6.74
N VAL A 50 4.47 -2.14 -7.59
CA VAL A 50 3.69 -3.35 -7.96
C VAL A 50 3.80 -3.74 -9.43
N GLY A 51 4.53 -2.96 -10.24
CA GLY A 51 4.92 -3.33 -11.60
C GLY A 51 3.83 -3.22 -12.67
N TYR A 52 2.75 -2.48 -12.42
CA TYR A 52 1.65 -2.31 -13.39
C TYR A 52 1.64 -0.90 -13.99
N SER A 53 1.41 -0.79 -15.30
CA SER A 53 1.27 0.49 -15.99
C SER A 53 -0.20 0.85 -16.16
N VAL A 54 -0.74 1.62 -15.22
CA VAL A 54 -2.16 2.01 -15.18
C VAL A 54 -2.37 3.35 -15.89
N PRO A 55 -3.28 3.44 -16.88
CA PRO A 55 -3.70 4.71 -17.46
C PRO A 55 -4.33 5.66 -16.42
N LEU A 56 -4.06 6.97 -16.51
CA LEU A 56 -4.58 7.97 -15.58
C LEU A 56 -6.12 7.96 -15.47
N ASP A 57 -6.83 7.72 -16.58
CA ASP A 57 -8.29 7.65 -16.63
C ASP A 57 -8.88 6.40 -15.95
N ARG A 58 -8.02 5.44 -15.56
CA ARG A 58 -8.40 4.26 -14.77
C ARG A 58 -8.12 4.39 -13.27
N LEU A 59 -7.55 5.51 -12.83
CA LEU A 59 -7.47 5.84 -11.41
C LEU A 59 -8.78 6.47 -10.93
N GLU A 60 -9.42 5.82 -9.97
CA GLU A 60 -10.56 6.35 -9.26
C GLU A 60 -10.13 6.88 -7.90
N ARG A 61 -10.28 8.19 -7.69
CA ARG A 61 -10.09 8.80 -6.37
C ARG A 61 -11.18 8.31 -5.41
N ILE A 62 -10.76 7.75 -4.27
CA ILE A 62 -11.66 7.31 -3.19
C ILE A 62 -11.97 8.47 -2.24
N THR A 63 -10.94 8.98 -1.55
CA THR A 63 -11.04 10.06 -0.57
C THR A 63 -9.63 10.54 -0.18
N SER A 64 -9.53 11.53 0.69
CA SER A 64 -8.29 11.91 1.37
C SER A 64 -8.53 12.14 2.85
N CYS A 65 -7.59 11.74 3.70
CA CYS A 65 -7.70 11.91 5.14
C CYS A 65 -6.33 12.08 5.80
N ARG A 66 -6.34 12.45 7.09
CA ARG A 66 -5.13 12.48 7.92
C ARG A 66 -4.98 11.19 8.70
N SER A 67 -3.75 10.71 8.81
CA SER A 67 -3.36 9.53 9.59
C SER A 67 -2.20 9.87 10.54
N GLY A 68 -1.88 8.97 11.47
CA GLY A 68 -0.78 9.17 12.42
C GLY A 68 -0.95 10.40 13.33
N VAL A 69 -2.19 10.81 13.62
CA VAL A 69 -2.47 11.95 14.50
C VAL A 69 -1.89 11.70 15.89
N GLY A 70 -1.12 12.66 16.41
CA GLY A 70 -0.32 12.51 17.64
C GLY A 70 1.16 12.25 17.40
N VAL A 71 1.57 11.85 16.19
CA VAL A 71 2.98 11.62 15.82
C VAL A 71 3.37 12.39 14.55
N THR A 72 2.72 12.13 13.41
CA THR A 72 3.09 12.70 12.09
C THR A 72 2.02 13.59 11.48
N GLY A 73 0.73 13.27 11.67
CA GLY A 73 -0.37 14.02 11.04
C GLY A 73 -0.40 13.96 9.50
N SER A 74 0.16 12.89 8.92
CA SER A 74 0.32 12.67 7.48
C SER A 74 -1.01 12.81 6.74
N PHE A 75 -1.00 13.45 5.56
CA PHE A 75 -2.18 13.57 4.69
C PHE A 75 -2.02 12.62 3.51
N SER A 76 -3.00 11.74 3.31
CA SER A 76 -2.96 10.71 2.27
C SER A 76 -4.20 10.81 1.40
N THR A 77 -4.01 10.64 0.08
CA THR A 77 -5.10 10.44 -0.88
C THR A 77 -5.14 8.98 -1.29
N TYR A 78 -6.33 8.40 -1.30
CA TYR A 78 -6.55 6.99 -1.62
C TYR A 78 -7.14 6.87 -3.02
N TYR A 79 -6.61 5.92 -3.79
CA TYR A 79 -7.07 5.61 -5.13
C TYR A 79 -7.44 4.13 -5.26
N TYR A 80 -8.28 3.83 -6.23
CA TYR A 80 -8.63 2.49 -6.67
C TYR A 80 -8.38 2.37 -8.18
N CYS A 81 -7.86 1.24 -8.63
CA CYS A 81 -7.87 0.87 -10.03
C CYS A 81 -8.10 -0.63 -10.19
N GLU A 82 -8.73 -1.01 -11.30
CA GLU A 82 -8.75 -2.40 -11.76
C GLU A 82 -7.53 -2.63 -12.65
N ILE A 83 -6.79 -3.71 -12.43
CA ILE A 83 -5.62 -4.10 -13.22
C ILE A 83 -5.79 -5.50 -13.81
N ASN A 84 -5.00 -5.82 -14.82
CA ASN A 84 -4.91 -7.16 -15.39
C ASN A 84 -3.48 -7.42 -15.92
N GLU A 85 -3.23 -8.66 -16.35
CA GLU A 85 -1.89 -9.07 -16.77
C GLU A 85 -1.36 -8.34 -18.01
N SER A 86 -2.22 -7.80 -18.90
CA SER A 86 -1.74 -7.01 -20.03
C SER A 86 -1.15 -5.67 -19.62
N MET A 87 -1.34 -5.25 -18.36
CA MET A 87 -0.77 -4.03 -17.79
C MET A 87 0.55 -4.27 -17.04
N LYS A 88 0.95 -5.53 -16.82
CA LYS A 88 2.17 -5.88 -16.08
C LYS A 88 3.39 -5.52 -16.93
N VAL A 89 4.31 -4.73 -16.36
CA VAL A 89 5.54 -4.26 -17.05
C VAL A 89 6.82 -4.64 -16.31
N SER A 90 6.74 -5.01 -15.03
CA SER A 90 7.86 -5.50 -14.23
C SER A 90 7.35 -6.35 -13.06
N SER A 91 8.26 -6.95 -12.29
CA SER A 91 7.93 -7.61 -11.02
C SER A 91 7.39 -6.64 -9.95
N GLY A 92 7.55 -5.32 -10.12
CA GLY A 92 7.50 -4.37 -9.01
C GLY A 92 8.75 -4.49 -8.13
N GLY A 93 8.64 -4.06 -6.89
CA GLY A 93 9.70 -4.10 -5.89
C GLY A 93 10.16 -2.73 -5.38
N GLY A 94 9.66 -1.66 -5.99
CA GLY A 94 10.03 -0.29 -5.63
C GLY A 94 11.28 0.23 -6.33
N ASN A 95 11.70 1.43 -5.97
CA ASN A 95 12.94 2.05 -6.40
C ASN A 95 14.12 1.56 -5.52
N PRO A 96 15.09 0.82 -6.08
CA PRO A 96 16.23 0.31 -5.30
C PRO A 96 17.13 1.43 -4.76
N ASN A 97 17.06 2.64 -5.32
CA ASN A 97 17.80 3.80 -4.80
C ASN A 97 17.13 4.42 -3.55
N GLU A 98 15.87 4.09 -3.29
CA GLU A 98 15.09 4.57 -2.14
C GLU A 98 15.09 3.54 -0.99
N LEU A 99 15.88 2.46 -1.13
CA LEU A 99 15.99 1.37 -0.16
C LEU A 99 14.64 0.68 0.14
N GLU A 100 13.75 0.70 -0.84
CA GLU A 100 12.47 0.03 -0.75
C GLU A 100 12.64 -1.49 -0.79
N PHE A 101 11.83 -2.18 0.00
CA PHE A 101 11.81 -3.64 0.09
C PHE A 101 10.35 -4.11 0.08
N ILE A 102 9.82 -4.26 -1.14
CA ILE A 102 8.39 -4.47 -1.37
C ILE A 102 8.18 -5.77 -2.16
N GLU A 103 7.18 -6.55 -1.76
CA GLU A 103 6.69 -7.71 -2.51
C GLU A 103 5.18 -7.56 -2.74
N THR A 104 4.74 -7.77 -3.98
CA THR A 104 3.30 -7.73 -4.30
C THR A 104 2.60 -8.99 -3.76
N VAL A 105 1.56 -8.80 -2.96
CA VAL A 105 0.72 -9.90 -2.45
C VAL A 105 -0.68 -9.80 -3.05
N HIS A 106 -1.13 -10.91 -3.64
CA HIS A 106 -2.51 -11.05 -4.14
C HIS A 106 -3.35 -11.81 -3.12
N VAL A 107 -4.42 -11.18 -2.62
CA VAL A 107 -5.35 -11.80 -1.66
C VAL A 107 -6.63 -12.21 -2.41
N PRO A 108 -7.04 -13.50 -2.36
CA PRO A 108 -8.31 -13.94 -2.93
C PRO A 108 -9.50 -13.19 -2.35
N LEU A 109 -10.52 -12.91 -3.17
CA LEU A 109 -11.67 -12.09 -2.77
C LEU A 109 -12.45 -12.70 -1.59
N GLU A 110 -12.56 -14.03 -1.58
CA GLU A 110 -13.18 -14.83 -0.54
C GLU A 110 -12.42 -14.78 0.79
N GLU A 111 -11.12 -14.50 0.77
CA GLU A 111 -10.26 -14.43 1.95
C GLU A 111 -10.16 -13.02 2.53
N LEU A 112 -10.54 -11.98 1.78
CA LEU A 112 -10.37 -10.56 2.19
C LEU A 112 -10.89 -10.27 3.60
N ARG A 113 -12.04 -10.84 3.98
CA ARG A 113 -12.62 -10.63 5.32
C ARG A 113 -11.79 -11.29 6.41
N TYR A 114 -11.29 -12.50 6.17
CA TYR A 114 -10.40 -13.20 7.11
C TYR A 114 -9.07 -12.47 7.20
N PHE A 115 -8.46 -12.17 6.05
CA PHE A 115 -7.19 -11.46 5.95
C PHE A 115 -7.24 -10.15 6.74
N MET A 116 -8.29 -9.35 6.60
CA MET A 116 -8.46 -8.07 7.30
C MET A 116 -8.37 -8.17 8.84
N PHE A 117 -8.92 -9.23 9.44
CA PHE A 117 -8.98 -9.43 10.90
C PHE A 117 -7.92 -10.40 11.45
N ASP A 118 -7.12 -11.03 10.59
CA ASP A 118 -6.02 -11.88 11.01
C ASP A 118 -4.89 -11.03 11.63
N GLU A 119 -4.81 -11.02 12.96
CA GLU A 119 -3.81 -10.27 13.72
C GLU A 119 -2.40 -10.85 13.62
N SER A 120 -2.25 -12.10 13.12
CA SER A 120 -0.92 -12.67 12.84
C SER A 120 -0.24 -12.01 11.63
N ARG A 121 -0.97 -11.18 10.87
CA ARG A 121 -0.50 -10.41 9.72
C ARG A 121 -0.48 -8.93 10.07
N PRO A 122 0.67 -8.30 10.33
CA PRO A 122 0.75 -6.88 10.62
C PRO A 122 0.18 -6.04 9.47
N LYS A 123 -0.67 -5.05 9.79
CA LYS A 123 -1.38 -4.21 8.82
C LYS A 123 -1.64 -2.81 9.38
N PRO A 124 -1.52 -1.74 8.58
CA PRO A 124 -1.99 -0.43 8.95
C PRO A 124 -3.51 -0.31 8.77
N PRO A 125 -4.18 0.61 9.49
CA PRO A 125 -5.61 0.90 9.29
C PRO A 125 -5.96 1.35 7.86
N SER A 126 -5.00 1.91 7.11
CA SER A 126 -5.19 2.31 5.70
C SER A 126 -5.55 1.13 4.80
N LEU A 127 -4.88 -0.02 4.98
CA LEU A 127 -5.18 -1.25 4.24
C LEU A 127 -6.57 -1.79 4.63
N ILE A 128 -6.90 -1.81 5.93
CA ILE A 128 -8.23 -2.21 6.41
C ILE A 128 -9.33 -1.31 5.81
N PHE A 129 -9.11 0.00 5.79
CA PHE A 129 -10.02 0.96 5.16
C PHE A 129 -10.21 0.66 3.66
N GLY A 130 -9.11 0.42 2.93
CA GLY A 130 -9.16 0.07 1.51
C GLY A 130 -9.97 -1.19 1.24
N ILE A 131 -9.78 -2.25 2.05
CA ILE A 131 -10.54 -3.50 1.97
C ILE A 131 -12.02 -3.25 2.27
N LEU A 132 -12.36 -2.58 3.38
CA LEU A 132 -13.76 -2.28 3.74
C LEU A 132 -14.46 -1.45 2.66
N TRP A 133 -13.79 -0.42 2.14
CA TRP A 133 -14.32 0.39 1.05
C TRP A 133 -14.57 -0.45 -0.20
N PHE A 134 -13.62 -1.31 -0.59
CA PHE A 134 -13.79 -2.19 -1.74
C PHE A 134 -14.98 -3.15 -1.55
N LEU A 135 -15.06 -3.81 -0.39
CA LEU A 135 -16.15 -4.72 -0.06
C LEU A 135 -17.52 -4.04 -0.08
N GLN A 136 -17.59 -2.77 0.34
CA GLN A 136 -18.82 -1.99 0.41
C GLN A 136 -19.25 -1.42 -0.95
N TYR A 137 -18.31 -0.86 -1.73
CA TYR A 137 -18.64 -0.02 -2.88
C TYR A 137 -18.29 -0.63 -4.24
N LYS A 138 -17.34 -1.59 -4.29
CA LYS A 138 -16.86 -2.20 -5.52
C LYS A 138 -17.36 -3.62 -5.71
N LEU A 139 -17.19 -4.46 -4.70
CA LEU A 139 -17.56 -5.88 -4.80
C LEU A 139 -19.02 -6.09 -5.23
N PRO A 140 -20.03 -5.38 -4.70
CA PRO A 140 -21.42 -5.57 -5.15
C PRO A 140 -21.64 -5.29 -6.64
N LYS A 141 -20.93 -4.30 -7.20
CA LYS A 141 -21.00 -3.93 -8.62
C LYS A 141 -20.27 -4.92 -9.52
N ILE A 142 -19.19 -5.53 -9.03
CA ILE A 142 -18.44 -6.57 -9.75
C ILE A 142 -19.25 -7.87 -9.77
N THR A 143 -19.86 -8.25 -8.65
CA THR A 143 -20.68 -9.47 -8.55
C THR A 143 -21.94 -9.35 -9.39
N SER A 144 -22.59 -8.18 -9.48
CA SER A 144 -23.76 -8.00 -10.34
C SER A 144 -23.42 -8.15 -11.83
N ARG A 145 -22.20 -7.79 -12.26
CA ARG A 145 -21.75 -7.96 -13.65
C ARG A 145 -21.52 -9.42 -14.05
N LYS A 146 -21.18 -10.30 -13.10
CA LYS A 146 -20.97 -11.74 -13.38
C LYS A 146 -22.28 -12.54 -13.47
N SER A 147 -23.41 -11.95 -13.09
CA SER A 147 -24.72 -12.62 -13.12
C SER A 147 -25.44 -12.48 -14.47
N HIS A 148 -24.82 -11.86 -15.48
CA HIS A 148 -25.32 -11.72 -16.84
C HIS A 148 -24.24 -12.19 -17.83
#